data_AF-V4JVG4-F1
#
_entry.id   AF-V4JVG4-F1
#
_cell.length_a   1.000
_cell.length_b   1.000
_cell.length_c   1.000
_cell.angle_alpha   90.00
_cell.angle_beta   90.00
_cell.angle_gamma   90.00
#
_symmetry.space_group_name_H-M   'P 1'
#
loop_
_entity.id
_entity.type
_entity.pdbx_description
1 polymer ?
#
loop_
_entity_poly.entity_id
_entity_poly.type
_entity_poly.pdbx_seq_one_letter_code
_entity_poly.pdbx_strand_id
1 'polypeptide(L)'
;MSAHNRITLQKISRGLRSRYPIFYVLGWEEERIERLLRSVAKSYYSENDRLIVWTATNGFSPRIDSSAESTPANSAEISNEPVTDPLLALQRISESDRQAMYLMKDLPIWFDNNPALVRAVRDLYYRLRQRNIHVFLSYPQLILPEILKKEIFLIEMDLPSEEEIVEVLKAGNIAADTPYDHLHRFAAAMRGLSLNEVGHLQARLFRGEPVDPSASLEEIQEEKAQLLRKESCLRFFRRSARWTMSAAWKT
;
A
#
# COMPACT_ATOMS: atom_id res chain seq x y z
N MET A 1 12.53 4.17 -13.51
CA MET A 1 12.15 3.03 -12.63
C MET A 1 13.39 2.53 -11.90
N SER A 2 13.39 2.62 -10.58
CA SER A 2 14.54 2.22 -9.74
C SER A 2 14.76 0.71 -9.67
N ALA A 3 15.95 0.30 -9.21
CA ALA A 3 16.31 -1.11 -9.04
C ALA A 3 15.41 -1.83 -8.03
N HIS A 4 15.03 -1.17 -6.93
CA HIS A 4 14.16 -1.75 -5.90
C HIS A 4 12.75 -2.03 -6.43
N ASN A 5 12.15 -1.06 -7.15
CA ASN A 5 10.87 -1.28 -7.82
C ASN A 5 10.96 -2.40 -8.85
N ARG A 6 12.09 -2.56 -9.54
CA ARG A 6 12.28 -3.66 -10.48
C ARG A 6 12.23 -5.02 -9.78
N ILE A 7 12.83 -5.17 -8.60
CA ILE A 7 12.78 -6.41 -7.82
C ILE A 7 11.36 -6.70 -7.35
N THR A 8 10.66 -5.71 -6.78
CA THR A 8 9.28 -5.87 -6.32
C THR A 8 8.35 -6.23 -7.48
N LEU A 9 8.49 -5.58 -8.63
CA LEU A 9 7.75 -5.92 -9.84
C LEU A 9 8.02 -7.34 -10.31
N GLN A 10 9.29 -7.77 -10.32
CA GLN A 10 9.64 -9.14 -10.67
C GLN A 10 8.99 -10.15 -9.72
N LYS A 11 8.94 -9.85 -8.40
CA LYS A 11 8.25 -10.69 -7.41
C LYS A 11 6.75 -10.76 -7.71
N ILE A 12 6.09 -9.63 -7.96
CA ILE A 12 4.66 -9.57 -8.33
C ILE A 12 4.42 -10.37 -9.62
N SER A 13 5.15 -10.09 -10.69
CA SER A 13 5.02 -10.78 -11.98
C SER A 13 5.27 -12.29 -11.86
N ARG A 14 6.19 -12.71 -10.99
CA ARG A 14 6.39 -14.14 -10.69
C ARG A 14 5.16 -14.74 -10.03
N GLY A 15 4.62 -14.12 -8.98
CA GLY A 15 3.43 -14.63 -8.30
C GLY A 15 2.20 -14.70 -9.23
N LEU A 16 2.00 -13.69 -10.08
CA LEU A 16 0.92 -13.68 -11.09
C LEU A 16 1.07 -14.86 -12.07
N ARG A 17 2.27 -15.07 -12.64
CA ARG A 17 2.53 -16.21 -13.54
C ARG A 17 2.41 -17.57 -12.84
N SER A 18 2.68 -17.61 -11.54
CA SER A 18 2.47 -18.79 -10.69
C SER A 18 1.01 -18.98 -10.25
N ARG A 19 0.08 -18.17 -10.76
CA ARG A 19 -1.36 -18.25 -10.47
C ARG A 19 -1.72 -18.11 -8.99
N TYR A 20 -0.94 -17.33 -8.23
CA TYR A 20 -1.38 -16.91 -6.90
C TYR A 20 -2.50 -15.86 -7.06
N PRO A 21 -3.71 -16.11 -6.58
CA PRO A 21 -4.79 -15.13 -6.67
C PRO A 21 -4.78 -14.12 -5.52
N ILE A 22 -4.07 -14.40 -4.42
CA ILE A 22 -4.03 -13.52 -3.24
C ILE A 22 -2.58 -13.21 -2.87
N PHE A 23 -2.33 -11.92 -2.65
CA PHE A 23 -1.05 -11.34 -2.30
C PHE A 23 -1.15 -10.56 -1.00
N TYR A 24 -0.07 -10.54 -0.23
CA TYR A 24 0.09 -9.64 0.92
C TYR A 24 1.21 -8.67 0.61
N VAL A 25 0.92 -7.38 0.62
CA VAL A 25 1.90 -6.31 0.42
C VAL A 25 2.21 -5.70 1.78
N LEU A 26 3.37 -6.04 2.31
CA LEU A 26 3.88 -5.50 3.57
C LEU A 26 4.56 -4.16 3.30
N GLY A 27 3.99 -3.06 3.77
CA GLY A 27 4.56 -1.73 3.57
C GLY A 27 3.70 -0.59 4.12
N TRP A 28 4.36 0.54 4.41
CA TRP A 28 3.73 1.75 4.96
C TRP A 28 3.24 2.73 3.88
N GLU A 29 3.78 2.66 2.67
CA GLU A 29 3.56 3.67 1.62
C GLU A 29 2.40 3.29 0.70
N GLU A 30 1.17 3.54 1.14
CA GLU A 30 -0.03 3.20 0.37
C GLU A 30 -0.05 3.75 -1.06
N GLU A 31 0.28 5.04 -1.24
CA GLU A 31 0.26 5.66 -2.57
C GLU A 31 1.29 5.01 -3.51
N ARG A 32 2.44 4.61 -2.98
CA ARG A 32 3.49 3.95 -3.75
C ARG A 32 3.08 2.53 -4.12
N ILE A 33 2.45 1.79 -3.19
CA ILE A 33 1.86 0.47 -3.46
C ILE A 33 0.79 0.59 -4.55
N GLU A 34 -0.12 1.57 -4.43
CA GLU A 34 -1.19 1.78 -5.39
C GLU A 34 -0.64 2.13 -6.79
N ARG A 35 0.29 3.09 -6.88
CA ARG A 35 0.95 3.48 -8.13
C ARG A 35 1.65 2.29 -8.79
N LEU A 36 2.34 1.48 -7.98
CA LEU A 36 2.99 0.26 -8.44
C LEU A 36 1.96 -0.72 -9.02
N LEU A 37 0.91 -1.03 -8.27
CA LEU A 37 -0.13 -1.97 -8.71
C LEU A 37 -0.91 -1.46 -9.91
N ARG A 38 -1.13 -0.14 -10.06
CA ARG A 38 -1.70 0.45 -11.28
C ARG A 38 -0.83 0.16 -12.50
N SER A 39 0.49 0.30 -12.35
CA SER A 39 1.44 -0.02 -13.44
C SER A 39 1.45 -1.51 -13.78
N VAL A 40 1.38 -2.39 -12.77
CA VAL A 40 1.30 -3.85 -12.97
C VAL A 40 -0.01 -4.22 -13.65
N ALA A 41 -1.15 -3.72 -13.16
CA ALA A 41 -2.46 -4.01 -13.72
C ALA A 41 -2.53 -3.60 -15.19
N LYS A 42 -2.04 -2.40 -15.53
CA LYS A 42 -1.95 -1.92 -16.91
C LYS A 42 -1.12 -2.85 -17.79
N SER A 43 0.04 -3.27 -17.32
CA SER A 43 0.92 -4.17 -18.08
C SER A 43 0.37 -5.59 -18.21
N TYR A 44 -0.33 -6.08 -17.20
CA TYR A 44 -0.76 -7.48 -17.11
C TYR A 44 -2.09 -7.74 -17.84
N TYR A 45 -3.03 -6.78 -17.78
CA TYR A 45 -4.32 -6.88 -18.46
C TYR A 45 -4.36 -6.17 -19.82
N SER A 46 -3.30 -5.46 -20.20
CA SER A 46 -3.23 -4.65 -21.42
C SER A 46 -4.31 -3.54 -21.51
N GLU A 47 -4.85 -3.12 -20.38
CA GLU A 47 -5.90 -2.12 -20.27
C GLU A 47 -5.64 -1.18 -19.10
N ASN A 48 -6.00 0.09 -19.26
CA ASN A 48 -6.01 1.02 -18.13
C ASN A 48 -7.17 0.66 -17.17
N ASP A 49 -7.07 1.15 -15.94
CA ASP A 49 -8.13 0.99 -14.92
C ASP A 49 -8.50 -0.45 -14.55
N ARG A 50 -7.51 -1.34 -14.48
CA ARG A 50 -7.67 -2.70 -13.95
C ARG A 50 -7.21 -2.83 -12.49
N LEU A 51 -7.13 -1.71 -11.76
CA LEU A 51 -6.91 -1.69 -10.31
C LEU A 51 -8.13 -1.06 -9.63
N ILE A 52 -8.80 -1.83 -8.79
CA ILE A 52 -9.92 -1.39 -7.98
C ILE A 52 -9.44 -1.34 -6.53
N VAL A 53 -9.55 -0.17 -5.88
CA VAL A 53 -9.09 0.01 -4.50
C VAL A 53 -10.27 -0.07 -3.57
N TRP A 54 -10.11 -0.74 -2.44
CA TRP A 54 -11.09 -0.81 -1.38
C TRP A 54 -10.51 -0.26 -0.07
N THR A 55 -11.32 0.51 0.65
CA THR A 55 -11.04 0.98 2.02
C THR A 55 -12.28 0.74 2.88
N ALA A 56 -12.10 0.56 4.19
CA ALA A 56 -13.24 0.38 5.09
C ALA A 56 -14.10 1.64 5.25
N THR A 57 -13.61 2.82 4.86
CA THR A 57 -14.36 4.08 4.93
C THR A 57 -15.13 4.39 3.66
N ASN A 58 -14.54 4.14 2.48
CA ASN A 58 -15.15 4.51 1.19
C ASN A 58 -15.66 3.30 0.38
N GLY A 59 -15.42 2.08 0.85
CA GLY A 59 -15.68 0.86 0.08
C GLY A 59 -14.79 0.81 -1.16
N PHE A 60 -15.32 0.23 -2.26
CA PHE A 60 -14.64 0.22 -3.56
C PHE A 60 -14.62 1.61 -4.19
N SER A 61 -13.46 2.03 -4.71
CA SER A 61 -13.30 3.26 -5.47
C SER A 61 -14.34 3.34 -6.60
N PRO A 62 -14.98 4.50 -6.81
CA PRO A 62 -15.99 4.66 -7.86
C PRO A 62 -15.41 4.24 -9.20
N ARG A 63 -16.21 3.49 -9.97
CA ARG A 63 -15.85 2.97 -11.28
C ARG A 63 -15.26 4.08 -12.14
N ILE A 64 -14.02 3.94 -12.62
CA ILE A 64 -13.49 4.80 -13.69
C ILE A 64 -13.94 4.19 -15.02
N ASP A 65 -15.24 3.89 -15.10
CA ASP A 65 -15.91 3.35 -16.27
C ASP A 65 -16.87 4.44 -16.74
N SER A 66 -16.33 5.56 -17.23
CA SER A 66 -17.10 6.49 -18.06
C SER A 66 -17.31 5.84 -19.44
N SER A 67 -18.10 4.77 -19.46
CA SER A 67 -18.89 4.36 -20.61
C SER A 67 -20.32 4.22 -20.09
N ALA A 68 -20.91 5.37 -19.83
CA ALA A 68 -22.34 5.54 -19.79
C ALA A 68 -22.88 5.16 -21.17
N GLU A 69 -23.19 3.88 -21.36
CA GLU A 69 -24.33 3.49 -22.17
C GLU A 69 -25.44 3.14 -21.21
N SER A 70 -26.25 4.16 -20.97
CA SER A 70 -27.63 4.08 -20.57
C SER A 70 -28.33 2.86 -21.19
N THR A 71 -28.68 1.90 -20.35
CA THR A 71 -29.88 1.09 -20.57
C THR A 71 -30.74 1.23 -19.31
N PRO A 72 -31.96 1.78 -19.40
CA PRO A 72 -32.85 1.83 -18.26
C PRO A 72 -33.60 0.50 -18.12
N ALA A 73 -34.08 0.28 -16.90
CA ALA A 73 -35.11 -0.66 -16.48
C ALA A 73 -34.68 -2.09 -16.10
N ASN A 74 -35.03 -2.41 -14.85
CA ASN A 74 -35.25 -3.72 -14.25
C ASN A 74 -34.00 -4.49 -13.77
N SER A 75 -33.42 -4.01 -12.68
CA SER A 75 -33.03 -4.92 -11.60
C SER A 75 -33.09 -4.17 -10.27
N ALA A 76 -33.58 -4.89 -9.26
CA ALA A 76 -33.89 -4.45 -7.92
C ALA A 76 -32.88 -3.46 -7.34
N GLU A 77 -33.39 -2.47 -6.62
CA GLU A 77 -32.71 -1.61 -5.64
C GLU A 77 -31.32 -2.12 -5.22
N ILE A 78 -30.31 -1.86 -6.06
CA ILE A 78 -28.93 -1.95 -5.62
C ILE A 78 -28.78 -0.71 -4.76
N SER A 79 -28.79 -0.90 -3.45
CA SER A 79 -28.40 0.14 -2.51
C SER A 79 -27.13 0.79 -3.06
N ASN A 80 -27.22 2.06 -3.43
CA ASN A 80 -26.10 2.86 -3.93
C ASN A 80 -25.07 3.15 -2.82
N GLU A 81 -25.16 2.45 -1.69
CA GLU A 81 -24.25 2.61 -0.56
C GLU A 81 -22.90 1.96 -0.89
N PRO A 82 -21.79 2.63 -0.54
CA PRO A 82 -20.47 2.05 -0.72
C PRO A 82 -20.36 0.76 0.09
N VAL A 83 -19.87 -0.31 -0.54
CA VAL A 83 -19.65 -1.60 0.12
C VAL A 83 -18.44 -1.49 1.04
N THR A 84 -18.67 -1.09 2.30
CA THR A 84 -17.64 -0.88 3.34
C THR A 84 -17.48 -2.07 4.28
N ASP A 85 -18.43 -3.01 4.30
CA ASP A 85 -18.28 -4.25 5.05
C ASP A 85 -17.25 -5.17 4.37
N PRO A 86 -16.19 -5.62 5.08
CA PRO A 86 -15.13 -6.43 4.48
C PRO A 86 -15.62 -7.79 3.97
N LEU A 87 -16.59 -8.43 4.65
CA LEU A 87 -17.11 -9.73 4.19
C LEU A 87 -17.88 -9.57 2.88
N LEU A 88 -18.76 -8.57 2.80
CA LEU A 88 -19.49 -8.23 1.59
C LEU A 88 -18.55 -7.80 0.46
N ALA A 89 -17.46 -7.10 0.77
CA ALA A 89 -16.44 -6.73 -0.20
C ALA A 89 -15.76 -7.98 -0.82
N LEU A 90 -15.34 -8.94 0.02
CA LEU A 90 -14.76 -10.21 -0.48
C LEU A 90 -15.78 -11.00 -1.30
N GLN A 91 -17.04 -11.07 -0.88
CA GLN A 91 -18.10 -11.72 -1.64
C GLN A 91 -18.23 -11.11 -3.04
N ARG A 92 -18.29 -9.77 -3.12
CA ARG A 92 -18.43 -9.03 -4.38
C ARG A 92 -17.24 -9.23 -5.32
N ILE A 93 -16.02 -9.31 -4.80
CA ILE A 93 -14.83 -9.68 -5.61
C ILE A 93 -15.01 -11.09 -6.18
N SER A 94 -15.48 -12.01 -5.34
CA SER A 94 -15.59 -13.40 -5.70
C SER A 94 -16.66 -13.66 -6.78
N GLU A 95 -17.71 -12.84 -6.80
CA GLU A 95 -18.81 -12.86 -7.78
C GLU A 95 -18.52 -11.98 -9.01
N SER A 96 -17.45 -11.18 -8.99
CA SER A 96 -17.12 -10.30 -10.12
C SER A 96 -16.65 -11.11 -11.33
N ASP A 97 -17.11 -10.77 -12.53
CA ASP A 97 -16.59 -11.29 -13.81
C ASP A 97 -15.49 -10.40 -14.42
N ARG A 98 -15.23 -9.24 -13.81
CA ARG A 98 -14.21 -8.31 -14.30
C ARG A 98 -12.83 -8.82 -13.90
N GLN A 99 -12.01 -9.15 -14.90
CA GLN A 99 -10.60 -9.44 -14.71
C GLN A 99 -9.87 -8.18 -14.22
N ALA A 100 -9.48 -8.15 -12.94
CA ALA A 100 -8.85 -6.98 -12.34
C ALA A 100 -7.98 -7.35 -11.13
N MET A 101 -7.14 -6.40 -10.71
CA MET A 101 -6.51 -6.40 -9.40
C MET A 101 -7.38 -5.63 -8.41
N TYR A 102 -7.59 -6.19 -7.24
CA TYR A 102 -8.26 -5.56 -6.12
C TYR A 102 -7.22 -5.26 -5.04
N LEU A 103 -7.11 -4.00 -4.60
CA LEU A 103 -6.27 -3.61 -3.47
C LEU A 103 -7.16 -3.37 -2.25
N MET A 104 -7.09 -4.28 -1.28
CA MET A 104 -7.79 -4.19 0.00
C MET A 104 -6.85 -3.55 1.03
N LYS A 105 -7.05 -2.27 1.31
CA LYS A 105 -6.24 -1.54 2.29
C LYS A 105 -6.69 -1.88 3.71
N ASP A 106 -5.72 -2.19 4.56
CA ASP A 106 -5.86 -2.46 5.99
C ASP A 106 -6.76 -3.62 6.40
N LEU A 107 -7.27 -4.42 5.45
CA LEU A 107 -8.07 -5.62 5.75
C LEU A 107 -7.44 -6.55 6.82
N PRO A 108 -6.11 -6.77 6.85
CA PRO A 108 -5.49 -7.65 7.84
C PRO A 108 -5.69 -7.24 9.30
N ILE A 109 -6.02 -5.97 9.59
CA ILE A 109 -6.25 -5.48 10.96
C ILE A 109 -7.37 -6.26 11.69
N TRP A 110 -8.33 -6.82 10.94
CA TRP A 110 -9.47 -7.54 11.50
C TRP A 110 -9.25 -9.05 11.66
N PHE A 111 -8.11 -9.61 11.20
CA PHE A 111 -7.92 -11.06 11.18
C PHE A 111 -7.93 -11.72 12.56
N ASP A 112 -7.34 -11.09 13.57
CA ASP A 112 -7.23 -11.68 14.90
C ASP A 112 -8.58 -11.83 15.61
N ASN A 113 -9.53 -10.94 15.32
CA ASN A 113 -10.84 -10.89 15.98
C ASN A 113 -12.00 -11.38 15.09
N ASN A 114 -11.72 -11.79 13.85
CA ASN A 114 -12.74 -12.19 12.89
C ASN A 114 -12.37 -13.48 12.13
N PRO A 115 -12.58 -14.66 12.73
CA PRO A 115 -12.32 -15.95 12.07
C PRO A 115 -13.14 -16.15 10.79
N ALA A 116 -14.35 -15.58 10.71
CA ALA A 116 -15.19 -15.65 9.52
C ALA A 116 -14.55 -14.90 8.35
N LEU A 117 -13.94 -13.74 8.59
CA LEU A 117 -13.18 -13.00 7.58
C LEU A 117 -11.96 -13.79 7.10
N VAL A 118 -11.21 -14.41 8.00
CA VAL A 118 -10.06 -15.26 7.64
C VAL A 118 -10.51 -16.44 6.77
N ARG A 119 -11.64 -17.08 7.13
CA ARG A 119 -12.26 -18.15 6.32
C ARG A 119 -12.67 -17.63 4.94
N ALA A 120 -13.32 -16.47 4.87
CA ALA A 120 -13.74 -15.85 3.62
C ALA A 120 -12.56 -15.53 2.68
N VAL A 121 -11.43 -15.03 3.19
CA VAL A 121 -10.19 -14.85 2.41
C VAL A 121 -9.69 -16.20 1.87
N ARG A 122 -9.74 -17.26 2.68
CA ARG A 122 -9.34 -18.60 2.25
C ARG A 122 -10.28 -19.20 1.20
N ASP A 123 -11.59 -19.00 1.33
CA ASP A 123 -12.57 -19.39 0.32
C ASP A 123 -12.36 -18.63 -0.99
N LEU A 124 -12.07 -17.32 -0.89
CA LEU A 124 -11.76 -16.48 -2.03
C LEU A 124 -10.55 -17.00 -2.81
N TYR A 125 -9.49 -17.45 -2.12
CA TYR A 125 -8.33 -18.07 -2.78
C TYR A 125 -8.76 -19.23 -3.69
N TYR A 126 -9.54 -20.17 -3.18
CA TYR A 126 -9.95 -21.34 -3.97
C TYR A 126 -10.89 -20.99 -5.12
N ARG A 127 -11.73 -19.96 -4.95
CA ARG A 127 -12.61 -19.45 -6.01
C ARG A 127 -11.84 -18.72 -7.11
N LEU A 128 -10.75 -18.04 -6.77
CA LEU A 128 -9.98 -17.23 -7.71
C LEU A 128 -8.78 -17.95 -8.37
N ARG A 129 -8.30 -19.10 -7.85
CA ARG A 129 -7.09 -19.78 -8.35
C ARG A 129 -7.07 -20.16 -9.85
N GLN A 130 -8.23 -20.16 -10.52
CA GLN A 130 -8.35 -20.40 -11.97
C GLN A 130 -8.91 -19.20 -12.74
N ARG A 131 -9.11 -18.06 -12.06
CA ARG A 131 -9.65 -16.83 -12.63
C ARG A 131 -8.53 -15.81 -12.80
N ASN A 132 -8.72 -14.87 -13.72
CA ASN A 132 -7.76 -13.79 -13.93
C ASN A 132 -8.07 -12.58 -13.03
N ILE A 133 -8.34 -12.85 -11.76
CA ILE A 133 -8.69 -11.86 -10.73
C ILE A 133 -7.71 -12.02 -9.58
N HIS A 134 -7.09 -10.92 -9.17
CA HIS A 134 -6.04 -10.94 -8.15
C HIS A 134 -6.40 -9.98 -7.02
N VAL A 135 -6.11 -10.38 -5.79
CA VAL A 135 -6.39 -9.59 -4.58
C VAL A 135 -5.09 -9.31 -3.86
N PHE A 136 -4.81 -8.04 -3.59
CA PHE A 136 -3.67 -7.57 -2.83
C PHE A 136 -4.20 -7.03 -1.51
N LEU A 137 -3.73 -7.61 -0.40
CA LEU A 137 -3.96 -7.10 0.94
C LEU A 137 -2.78 -6.21 1.30
N SER A 138 -2.97 -4.92 1.59
CA SER A 138 -1.88 -4.05 2.04
C SER A 138 -1.98 -3.74 3.52
N TYR A 139 -0.88 -3.91 4.26
CA TYR A 139 -0.78 -3.51 5.66
C TYR A 139 0.68 -3.30 6.06
N PRO A 140 1.00 -2.37 6.97
CA PRO A 140 2.38 -2.09 7.38
C PRO A 140 3.03 -3.16 8.25
N GLN A 141 2.24 -4.02 8.90
CA GLN A 141 2.73 -5.10 9.76
C GLN A 141 2.30 -6.46 9.20
N LEU A 142 3.00 -7.54 9.52
CA LEU A 142 2.60 -8.86 9.03
C LEU A 142 1.61 -9.51 10.01
N ILE A 143 0.32 -9.30 9.77
CA ILE A 143 -0.78 -10.04 10.43
C ILE A 143 -1.26 -11.13 9.46
N LEU A 144 -0.78 -12.35 9.65
CA LEU A 144 -1.08 -13.48 8.77
C LEU A 144 -1.41 -14.76 9.58
N PRO A 145 -2.70 -15.14 9.68
CA PRO A 145 -3.13 -16.37 10.32
C PRO A 145 -2.46 -17.62 9.72
N GLU A 146 -2.16 -18.61 10.56
CA GLU A 146 -1.47 -19.85 10.17
C GLU A 146 -2.15 -20.54 8.97
N ILE A 147 -3.48 -20.53 8.96
CA ILE A 147 -4.31 -21.17 7.93
C ILE A 147 -4.27 -20.48 6.56
N LEU A 148 -3.67 -19.29 6.45
CA LEU A 148 -3.50 -18.54 5.19
C LEU A 148 -2.06 -18.55 4.68
N LYS A 149 -1.09 -19.05 5.48
CA LYS A 149 0.34 -19.01 5.13
C LYS A 149 0.71 -19.74 3.84
N LYS A 150 -0.08 -20.72 3.41
CA LYS A 150 0.18 -21.51 2.19
C LYS A 150 -0.55 -20.95 0.97
N GLU A 151 -1.57 -20.14 1.18
CA GLU A 151 -2.47 -19.61 0.16
C GLU A 151 -2.09 -18.18 -0.28
N ILE A 152 -1.37 -17.43 0.55
CA ILE A 152 -1.05 -16.01 0.29
C ILE A 152 0.41 -15.84 -0.14
N PHE A 153 0.63 -15.10 -1.23
CA PHE A 153 1.96 -14.73 -1.72
C PHE A 153 2.45 -13.43 -1.08
N LEU A 154 3.52 -13.48 -0.30
CA LEU A 154 4.08 -12.32 0.39
C LEU A 154 4.98 -11.47 -0.52
N ILE A 155 4.76 -10.15 -0.48
CA ILE A 155 5.56 -9.11 -1.12
C ILE A 155 5.92 -8.11 -0.04
N GLU A 156 7.21 -7.83 0.10
CA GLU A 156 7.72 -6.80 1.00
C GLU A 156 8.08 -5.56 0.18
N MET A 157 7.59 -4.41 0.60
CA MET A 157 7.95 -3.11 0.03
C MET A 157 9.18 -2.58 0.74
N ASP A 158 10.29 -2.47 0.01
CA ASP A 158 11.47 -1.75 0.46
C ASP A 158 11.18 -0.25 0.54
N LEU A 159 11.99 0.51 1.27
CA LEU A 159 11.95 1.98 1.25
C LEU A 159 12.19 2.53 -0.17
N PRO A 160 11.77 3.78 -0.47
CA PRO A 160 11.98 4.36 -1.77
C PRO A 160 13.49 4.48 -2.07
N SER A 161 13.83 4.21 -3.32
CA SER A 161 15.18 4.39 -3.82
C SER A 161 15.56 5.87 -3.91
N GLU A 162 16.86 6.15 -3.98
CA GLU A 162 17.35 7.50 -4.20
C GLU A 162 16.83 8.09 -5.52
N GLU A 163 16.70 7.27 -6.58
CA GLU A 163 16.14 7.74 -7.86
C GLU A 163 14.68 8.17 -7.73
N GLU A 164 13.86 7.44 -6.97
CA GLU A 164 12.47 7.83 -6.69
C GLU A 164 12.40 9.12 -5.88
N ILE A 165 13.29 9.28 -4.90
CA ILE A 165 13.38 10.50 -4.10
C ILE A 165 13.75 11.69 -4.99
N VAL A 166 14.73 11.53 -5.88
CA VAL A 166 15.10 12.57 -6.86
C VAL A 166 13.93 12.93 -7.77
N GLU A 167 13.15 11.95 -8.24
CA GLU A 167 11.95 12.19 -9.06
C GLU A 167 10.91 13.04 -8.30
N VAL A 168 10.66 12.73 -7.02
CA VAL A 168 9.80 13.55 -6.16
C VAL A 168 10.39 14.95 -6.02
N LEU A 169 11.66 15.09 -5.63
CA LEU A 169 12.32 16.38 -5.44
C LEU A 169 12.25 17.27 -6.68
N LYS A 170 12.47 16.70 -7.87
CA LYS A 170 12.33 17.42 -9.15
C LYS A 170 10.93 17.97 -9.37
N ALA A 171 9.90 17.17 -9.07
CA ALA A 171 8.52 17.56 -9.32
C ALA A 171 8.08 18.80 -8.51
N GLY A 172 8.66 19.02 -7.33
CA GLY A 172 8.39 20.21 -6.50
C GLY A 172 9.43 21.31 -6.62
N ASN A 173 10.55 21.09 -7.35
CA ASN A 173 11.59 22.10 -7.58
C ASN A 173 11.21 23.13 -8.67
N ILE A 174 9.96 23.12 -9.14
CA ILE A 174 9.49 23.95 -10.27
C ILE A 174 9.72 25.45 -10.02
N ALA A 175 9.57 25.91 -8.76
CA ALA A 175 9.70 27.33 -8.41
C ALA A 175 11.06 27.71 -7.80
N ALA A 176 11.84 26.74 -7.31
CA ALA A 176 13.07 26.99 -6.57
C ALA A 176 14.34 26.97 -7.46
N ASP A 177 14.22 26.47 -8.70
CA ASP A 177 15.31 26.35 -9.70
C ASP A 177 16.62 25.77 -9.13
N THR A 178 16.50 24.85 -8.17
CA THR A 178 17.65 24.27 -7.48
C THR A 178 18.46 23.43 -8.46
N PRO A 179 19.80 23.61 -8.53
CA PRO A 179 20.68 22.80 -9.36
C PRO A 179 20.52 21.29 -9.11
N TYR A 180 20.61 20.52 -10.19
CA TYR A 180 20.44 19.07 -10.17
C TYR A 180 21.39 18.34 -9.20
N ASP A 181 22.62 18.82 -9.05
CA ASP A 181 23.61 18.27 -8.11
C ASP A 181 23.13 18.34 -6.65
N HIS A 182 22.50 19.46 -6.26
CA HIS A 182 21.92 19.61 -4.94
C HIS A 182 20.74 18.67 -4.71
N LEU A 183 19.89 18.44 -5.72
CA LEU A 183 18.79 17.49 -5.61
C LEU A 183 19.29 16.07 -5.34
N HIS A 184 20.37 15.64 -6.01
CA HIS A 184 21.01 14.36 -5.74
C HIS A 184 21.59 14.29 -4.33
N ARG A 185 22.25 15.36 -3.88
CA ARG A 185 22.80 15.43 -2.53
C ARG A 185 21.70 15.36 -1.45
N PHE A 186 20.58 16.04 -1.66
CA PHE A 186 19.41 15.96 -0.79
C PHE A 186 18.78 14.58 -0.83
N ALA A 187 18.63 13.96 -2.00
CA ALA A 187 18.08 12.62 -2.10
C ALA A 187 18.93 11.57 -1.37
N ALA A 188 20.26 11.65 -1.51
CA ALA A 188 21.18 10.82 -0.74
C ALA A 188 21.03 11.04 0.76
N ALA A 189 20.87 12.30 1.19
CA ALA A 189 20.61 12.67 2.58
C ALA A 189 19.23 12.24 3.08
N MET A 190 18.22 12.10 2.21
CA MET A 190 16.86 11.66 2.52
C MET A 190 16.68 10.14 2.44
N ARG A 191 17.73 9.38 2.13
CA ARG A 191 17.67 7.91 2.15
C ARG A 191 17.24 7.41 3.53
N GLY A 192 16.27 6.49 3.56
CA GLY A 192 15.68 5.97 4.79
C GLY A 192 14.32 6.58 5.13
N LEU A 193 13.90 7.63 4.41
CA LEU A 193 12.59 8.24 4.52
C LEU A 193 11.59 7.57 3.56
N SER A 194 10.31 7.58 3.91
CA SER A 194 9.20 7.32 3.00
C SER A 194 8.98 8.49 2.03
N LEU A 195 8.30 8.26 0.90
CA LEU A 195 7.98 9.32 -0.05
C LEU A 195 7.05 10.39 0.53
N ASN A 196 6.21 10.04 1.51
CA ASN A 196 5.37 11.02 2.21
C ASN A 196 6.23 11.97 3.05
N GLU A 197 7.21 11.45 3.78
CA GLU A 197 8.16 12.26 4.56
C GLU A 197 9.03 13.14 3.64
N VAL A 198 9.47 12.59 2.51
CA VAL A 198 10.18 13.34 1.47
C VAL A 198 9.31 14.47 0.93
N GLY A 199 8.03 14.22 0.65
CA GLY A 199 7.10 15.26 0.19
C GLY A 199 6.89 16.38 1.22
N HIS A 200 6.81 16.04 2.50
CA HIS A 200 6.74 17.03 3.58
C HIS A 200 8.03 17.87 3.69
N LEU A 201 9.20 17.23 3.61
CA LEU A 201 10.49 17.94 3.58
C LEU A 201 10.58 18.84 2.35
N GLN A 202 10.24 18.33 1.18
CA GLN A 202 10.26 19.07 -0.07
C GLN A 202 9.44 20.36 0.02
N ALA A 203 8.22 20.29 0.54
CA ALA A 203 7.36 21.46 0.70
C ALA A 203 7.98 22.54 1.60
N ARG A 204 8.85 22.16 2.54
CA ARG A 204 9.58 23.09 3.40
C ARG A 204 10.86 23.60 2.75
N LEU A 205 11.57 22.77 1.99
CA LEU A 205 12.80 23.17 1.30
C LEU A 205 12.51 24.12 0.12
N PHE A 206 11.44 23.87 -0.65
CA PHE A 206 11.12 24.62 -1.87
C PHE A 206 9.99 25.63 -1.65
N ARG A 207 10.19 26.59 -0.74
CA ARG A 207 9.22 27.67 -0.43
C ARG A 207 9.18 28.82 -1.44
N GLY A 208 9.75 28.65 -2.63
CA GLY A 208 9.85 29.70 -3.66
C GLY A 208 10.99 30.70 -3.42
N GLU A 209 11.92 30.38 -2.51
CA GLU A 209 13.16 31.12 -2.28
C GLU A 209 14.36 30.29 -2.78
N PRO A 210 15.51 30.94 -3.09
CA PRO A 210 16.74 30.23 -3.38
C PRO A 210 17.11 29.31 -2.23
N VAL A 211 17.38 28.05 -2.55
CA VAL A 211 17.69 27.03 -1.56
C VAL A 211 19.12 27.21 -1.05
N ASP A 212 19.30 27.40 0.25
CA ASP A 212 20.60 27.25 0.91
C ASP A 212 20.88 25.75 1.14
N PRO A 213 21.91 25.17 0.48
CA PRO A 213 22.23 23.76 0.62
C PRO A 213 22.58 23.35 2.06
N SER A 214 23.18 24.23 2.86
CA SER A 214 23.63 23.90 4.22
C SER A 214 22.44 23.81 5.18
N ALA A 215 21.60 24.85 5.19
CA ALA A 215 20.37 24.88 5.97
C ALA A 215 19.42 23.72 5.59
N SER A 216 19.34 23.41 4.29
CA SER A 216 18.52 22.30 3.80
C SER A 216 18.99 20.94 4.32
N LEU A 217 20.31 20.72 4.39
CA LEU A 217 20.86 19.48 4.95
C LEU A 217 20.60 19.38 6.45
N GLU A 218 20.67 20.48 7.19
CA GLU A 218 20.31 20.50 8.62
C GLU A 218 18.83 20.13 8.83
N GLU A 219 17.93 20.65 8.00
CA GLU A 219 16.50 20.34 8.06
C GLU A 219 16.22 18.84 7.77
N ILE A 220 16.92 18.25 6.80
CA ILE A 220 16.84 16.81 6.51
C ILE A 220 17.33 15.98 7.71
N GLN A 221 18.40 16.43 8.37
CA GLN A 221 18.95 15.74 9.54
C GLN A 221 18.01 15.81 10.74
N GLU A 222 17.32 16.94 10.96
CA GLU A 222 16.31 17.04 12.02
C GLU A 222 15.12 16.11 11.75
N GLU A 223 14.64 16.00 10.51
CA GLU A 223 13.56 15.05 10.17
C GLU A 223 13.99 13.61 10.46
N LYS A 224 15.22 13.23 10.08
CA LYS A 224 15.79 11.93 10.41
C LYS A 224 15.88 11.70 11.92
N ALA A 225 16.26 12.73 12.69
CA ALA A 225 16.29 12.64 14.15
C ALA A 225 14.89 12.41 14.74
N GLN A 226 13.85 13.06 14.20
CA GLN A 226 12.46 12.84 14.61
C GLN A 226 12.01 11.39 14.37
N LEU A 227 12.37 10.78 13.24
CA LEU A 227 12.06 9.38 12.95
C LEU A 227 12.74 8.41 13.91
N LEU A 228 14.03 8.62 14.16
CA LEU A 228 14.76 7.80 15.14
C LEU A 228 14.15 7.90 16.55
N ARG A 229 13.62 9.07 16.94
CA ARG A 229 12.89 9.26 18.21
C ARG A 229 11.60 8.45 18.22
N LYS A 230 10.79 8.49 17.14
CA LYS A 230 9.55 7.69 17.02
C LYS A 230 9.85 6.19 17.10
N GLU A 231 10.85 5.71 16.37
CA GLU A 231 11.25 4.29 16.41
C GLU A 231 11.80 3.86 17.77
N SER A 232 12.56 4.71 18.44
CA SER A 232 13.11 4.43 19.77
C SER A 232 12.01 4.38 20.83
N CYS A 233 11.00 5.26 20.73
CA CYS A 233 9.80 5.21 21.56
C CYS A 233 9.01 3.90 21.33
N LEU A 234 8.82 3.50 20.07
CA LEU A 234 8.18 2.23 19.72
C LEU A 234 8.94 1.01 20.25
N ARG A 235 10.28 1.02 20.18
CA ARG A 235 11.12 -0.04 20.78
C ARG A 235 10.98 -0.11 22.31
N PHE A 236 10.85 1.03 22.98
CA PHE A 236 10.64 1.08 24.43
C PHE A 236 9.29 0.46 24.83
N PHE A 237 8.20 0.81 24.14
CA PHE A 237 6.88 0.24 24.40
C PHE A 237 6.79 -1.25 24.08
N ARG A 238 7.42 -1.72 22.99
CA ARG A 238 7.47 -3.14 22.65
C ARG A 238 8.22 -3.97 23.71
N ARG A 239 9.13 -3.36 24.48
CA ARG A 239 9.83 -4.00 25.61
C ARG A 239 9.03 -3.94 26.92
N SER A 240 8.18 -2.93 27.11
CA SER A 240 7.36 -2.77 28.32
C SER A 240 6.02 -3.52 28.27
N ALA A 241 5.53 -3.93 27.09
CA ALA A 241 4.29 -4.70 26.93
C ALA A 241 4.40 -6.20 27.32
N ARG A 242 5.39 -6.59 28.14
CA ARG A 242 5.49 -7.92 28.74
C ARG A 242 5.16 -7.86 30.24
N TRP A 243 3.98 -7.34 30.59
CA TRP A 243 3.41 -7.56 31.91
C TRP A 243 2.58 -8.84 31.87
N THR A 244 3.20 -9.93 32.31
CA THR A 244 2.48 -11.14 32.73
C THR A 244 1.65 -10.79 33.96
N MET A 245 0.32 -10.67 33.82
CA MET A 245 -0.57 -10.99 34.94
C MET A 245 -0.85 -12.48 34.89
N SER A 246 0.05 -13.24 35.53
CA SER A 246 -0.26 -14.58 36.03
C SER A 246 -0.01 -14.58 37.53
N ALA A 247 -1.10 -14.65 38.28
CA ALA A 247 -1.20 -15.31 39.58
C ALA A 247 -2.67 -15.21 40.03
N ALA A 248 -3.53 -16.06 39.48
CA ALA A 248 -4.28 -17.03 40.28
C ALA A 248 -3.66 -17.27 41.67
N TRP A 249 -4.39 -16.90 42.71
CA TRP A 249 -4.36 -17.62 43.98
C TRP A 249 -5.80 -18.02 44.31
N LYS A 250 -6.04 -19.33 44.21
CA LYS A 250 -7.13 -20.02 44.88
C LYS A 250 -6.81 -20.04 46.38
N THR A 251 -7.80 -19.69 47.20
CA THR A 251 -8.28 -20.48 48.33
C THR A 251 -9.74 -20.15 48.51
#